data_AF-A0A1U6HG08-F1
#
_entry.id   AF-A0A1U6HG08-F1
#
_cell.length_a   1.000
_cell.length_b   1.000
_cell.length_c   1.000
_cell.angle_alpha   90.00
_cell.angle_beta   90.00
_cell.angle_gamma   90.00
#
_symmetry.space_group_name_H-M   'P 1'
#
loop_
_entity.id
_entity.type
_entity.pdbx_description
1 polymer ?
#
loop_
_entity_poly.entity_id
_entity_poly.type
_entity_poly.pdbx_seq_one_letter_code
_entity_poly.pdbx_strand_id
1 'polypeptide(L)'
;MFAAVTAAAVLLTSCSNPPNTSRAVREETTTNAATATPTPTPIAGTACASPQSQEELAGLTFVCTADAAGALIWLEASESERFTAKLAEAAAAKAAAETEAAEKAAADKAAAEKAAADAAAAEAARAEEERAAAEKAAAEKAAADAAATEAARAAEAKAAQEAAVKAAPPAPQYIAPAAPPAPSGCDPNYSGCVPIASDVDCAGGSGNGPAYVQGPVRVIGDDIYELDGKDNDGIGCE
;
A
#
# COMPACT_ATOMS: atom_id res chain seq x y z
N MET A 1 -40.65 5.13 0.49
CA MET A 1 -41.27 4.98 1.82
C MET A 1 -41.07 6.27 2.59
N PHE A 2 -42.13 7.04 2.82
CA PHE A 2 -42.15 8.27 3.61
C PHE A 2 -42.69 7.96 5.01
N ALA A 3 -42.08 8.51 6.07
CA ALA A 3 -42.66 8.71 7.41
C ALA A 3 -41.75 9.71 8.18
N ALA A 4 -42.15 10.97 8.35
CA ALA A 4 -42.93 11.55 9.48
C ALA A 4 -42.03 11.87 10.70
N VAL A 5 -41.53 13.11 10.88
CA VAL A 5 -42.17 14.31 11.50
C VAL A 5 -42.66 14.08 12.94
N THR A 6 -42.00 14.74 13.90
CA THR A 6 -42.67 15.31 15.09
C THR A 6 -41.87 16.51 15.61
N ALA A 7 -42.32 17.71 15.23
CA ALA A 7 -42.04 18.95 15.93
C ALA A 7 -43.08 19.13 17.03
N ALA A 8 -42.64 19.39 18.26
CA ALA A 8 -43.53 19.71 19.37
C ALA A 8 -43.38 21.19 19.73
N ALA A 9 -44.30 22.01 19.23
CA ALA A 9 -44.56 23.36 19.72
C ALA A 9 -45.56 23.27 20.88
N VAL A 10 -45.23 23.87 22.01
CA VAL A 10 -46.16 24.05 23.14
C VAL A 10 -46.51 25.53 23.25
N LEU A 11 -47.80 25.80 23.12
CA LEU A 11 -48.47 27.09 23.31
C LEU A 11 -48.97 27.24 24.75
N LEU A 12 -49.45 28.46 25.06
CA LEU A 12 -50.31 28.91 26.18
C LEU A 12 -49.50 29.52 27.35
N THR A 13 -49.79 30.70 27.91
CA THR A 13 -51.00 31.54 27.90
C THR A 13 -50.61 32.91 28.48
N SER A 14 -50.88 34.01 27.77
CA SER A 14 -50.76 35.38 28.31
C SER A 14 -52.15 36.00 28.43
N CYS A 15 -52.62 36.20 29.66
CA CYS A 15 -53.74 37.09 29.97
C CYS A 15 -53.29 38.03 31.09
N SER A 16 -53.21 39.34 30.82
CA SER A 16 -53.93 40.34 31.62
C SER A 16 -53.67 41.76 31.11
N ASN A 17 -54.76 42.51 30.95
CA ASN A 17 -54.81 43.97 30.78
C ASN A 17 -56.16 44.44 31.44
N PRO A 18 -56.43 45.75 31.63
CA PRO A 18 -56.13 46.64 32.76
C PRO A 18 -57.45 47.17 33.39
N PRO A 19 -57.64 48.48 33.72
CA PRO A 19 -57.05 49.37 34.74
C PRO A 19 -58.05 49.71 35.88
N ASN A 20 -57.61 50.30 37.01
CA ASN A 20 -58.55 51.14 37.78
C ASN A 20 -57.87 52.20 38.67
N THR A 21 -58.13 53.46 38.36
CA THR A 21 -58.04 54.62 39.23
C THR A 21 -59.22 54.64 40.19
N SER A 22 -58.99 54.88 41.49
CA SER A 22 -59.88 55.72 42.30
C SER A 22 -59.24 56.15 43.62
N ARG A 23 -59.75 57.28 44.09
CA ARG A 23 -59.20 58.27 45.01
C ARG A 23 -60.10 58.33 46.24
N ALA A 24 -59.54 58.38 47.46
CA ALA A 24 -60.13 58.91 48.70
C ALA A 24 -59.22 58.51 49.88
N VAL A 25 -59.12 59.14 51.05
CA VAL A 25 -59.48 60.41 51.70
C VAL A 25 -58.56 60.44 52.95
N ARG A 26 -58.20 61.63 53.45
CA ARG A 26 -57.46 61.78 54.72
C ARG A 26 -58.31 61.34 55.91
N GLU A 27 -57.68 60.74 56.92
CA GLU A 27 -57.99 61.09 58.31
C GLU A 27 -56.78 60.82 59.22
N GLU A 28 -56.30 61.89 59.86
CA GLU A 28 -55.44 61.82 61.03
C GLU A 28 -56.23 61.20 62.18
N THR A 29 -55.66 60.20 62.83
CA THR A 29 -55.91 59.96 64.24
C THR A 29 -54.58 59.69 64.91
N THR A 30 -54.09 60.72 65.60
CA THR A 30 -52.97 60.65 66.51
C THR A 30 -53.31 59.70 67.65
N THR A 31 -52.51 58.65 67.81
CA THR A 31 -52.46 57.87 69.04
C THR A 31 -51.00 57.53 69.32
N ASN A 32 -50.47 58.15 70.37
CA ASN A 32 -49.15 57.83 70.92
C ASN A 32 -49.10 56.34 71.27
N ALA A 33 -48.27 55.58 70.55
CA ALA A 33 -47.91 54.21 70.87
C ALA A 33 -46.39 54.14 70.95
N ALA A 34 -45.92 53.48 72.01
CA ALA A 34 -44.54 53.40 72.47
C ALA A 34 -43.50 53.25 71.35
N THR A 35 -42.37 53.96 71.52
CA THR A 35 -41.14 53.78 70.76
C THR A 35 -40.68 52.32 70.84
N ALA A 36 -41.14 51.50 69.89
CA ALA A 36 -40.47 50.25 69.56
C ALA A 36 -39.16 50.63 68.86
N THR A 37 -38.04 50.26 69.47
CA THR A 37 -36.74 50.27 68.80
C THR A 37 -36.89 49.49 67.49
N PRO A 38 -36.54 50.05 66.32
CA PRO A 38 -36.64 49.32 65.07
C PRO A 38 -35.77 48.07 65.19
N THR A 39 -36.38 46.89 65.07
CA THR A 39 -35.63 45.66 64.85
C THR A 39 -34.95 45.83 63.49
N PRO A 40 -33.61 45.78 63.40
CA PRO A 40 -32.93 45.95 62.12
C PRO A 40 -33.44 44.91 61.13
N THR A 41 -33.86 45.37 59.95
CA THR A 41 -34.29 44.51 58.84
C THR A 41 -33.11 43.62 58.41
N PRO A 42 -33.27 42.29 58.28
CA PRO A 42 -32.19 41.45 57.80
C PRO A 42 -31.81 41.84 56.36
N ILE A 43 -30.52 42.15 56.14
CA ILE A 43 -29.98 42.48 54.81
C ILE A 43 -29.57 41.23 54.02
N ALA A 44 -29.56 40.06 54.65
CA ALA A 44 -29.25 38.77 54.01
C ALA A 44 -30.10 38.55 52.75
N GLY A 45 -29.45 38.20 51.65
CA GLY A 45 -30.09 37.95 50.35
C GLY A 45 -30.49 39.21 49.57
N THR A 46 -30.25 40.41 50.10
CA THR A 46 -30.46 41.66 49.35
C THR A 46 -29.27 41.98 48.46
N ALA A 47 -29.50 42.74 47.38
CA ALA A 47 -28.46 43.13 46.44
C ALA A 47 -27.44 44.09 47.09
N CYS A 48 -26.17 43.93 46.74
CA CYS A 48 -25.08 44.79 47.20
C CYS A 48 -24.28 45.35 46.02
N ALA A 49 -23.68 46.52 46.20
CA ALA A 49 -23.09 47.29 45.10
C ALA A 49 -21.61 47.00 44.85
N SER A 50 -20.89 46.43 45.82
CA SER A 50 -19.44 46.28 45.75
C SER A 50 -19.02 44.89 46.23
N PRO A 51 -18.35 44.08 45.39
CA PRO A 51 -17.91 42.75 45.80
C PRO A 51 -16.97 42.86 47.01
N GLN A 52 -17.07 41.90 47.94
CA GLN A 52 -16.24 41.82 49.15
C GLN A 52 -16.43 42.96 50.16
N SER A 53 -17.41 43.87 49.95
CA SER A 53 -17.77 44.84 50.99
C SER A 53 -18.33 44.12 52.21
N GLN A 54 -18.08 44.67 53.40
CA GLN A 54 -18.56 44.13 54.67
C GLN A 54 -19.51 45.12 55.34
N GLU A 55 -20.61 44.62 55.90
CA GLU A 55 -21.52 45.38 56.75
C GLU A 55 -21.80 44.62 58.04
N GLU A 56 -21.81 45.31 59.16
CA GLU A 56 -22.14 44.72 60.46
C GLU A 56 -23.56 45.14 60.85
N LEU A 57 -24.43 44.16 61.08
CA LEU A 57 -25.81 44.40 61.47
C LEU A 57 -26.22 43.42 62.55
N ALA A 58 -26.70 43.95 63.68
CA ALA A 58 -27.14 43.15 64.83
C ALA A 58 -26.07 42.17 65.37
N GLY A 59 -24.79 42.53 65.30
CA GLY A 59 -23.67 41.69 65.76
C GLY A 59 -23.29 40.55 64.82
N LEU A 60 -23.86 40.52 63.61
CA LEU A 60 -23.46 39.61 62.52
C LEU A 60 -22.72 40.40 61.45
N THR A 61 -21.67 39.81 60.90
CA THR A 61 -20.95 40.35 59.75
C THR A 61 -21.54 39.79 58.47
N PHE A 62 -21.94 40.67 57.55
CA PHE A 62 -22.39 40.33 56.22
C PHE A 62 -21.32 40.71 55.21
N VAL A 63 -21.11 39.85 54.20
CA VAL A 63 -20.16 40.04 53.12
C VAL A 63 -20.91 40.03 51.80
N CYS A 64 -20.64 41.02 50.96
CA CYS A 64 -21.18 41.08 49.61
C CYS A 64 -20.49 40.04 48.73
N THR A 65 -21.22 39.00 48.33
CA THR A 65 -20.69 37.84 47.61
C THR A 65 -21.43 37.65 46.30
N ALA A 66 -20.70 37.29 45.24
CA ALA A 66 -21.32 36.92 43.97
C ALA A 66 -21.96 35.53 44.11
N ASP A 67 -23.20 35.38 43.69
CA ASP A 67 -23.89 34.11 43.60
C ASP A 67 -23.41 33.27 42.39
N ALA A 68 -24.02 32.11 42.16
CA ALA A 68 -23.66 31.23 41.06
C ALA A 68 -23.98 31.83 39.66
N ALA A 69 -24.83 32.85 39.60
CA ALA A 69 -25.16 33.60 38.40
C ALA A 69 -24.31 34.88 38.23
N GLY A 70 -23.45 35.21 39.21
CA GLY A 70 -22.63 36.42 39.24
C GLY A 70 -23.33 37.66 39.82
N ALA A 71 -24.53 37.50 40.40
CA ALA A 71 -25.23 38.58 41.08
C ALA A 71 -24.68 38.79 42.49
N LEU A 72 -24.45 40.06 42.87
CA LEU A 72 -23.90 40.41 44.17
C LEU A 72 -25.00 40.50 45.23
N ILE A 73 -24.93 39.64 46.25
CA ILE A 73 -25.86 39.60 47.38
C ILE A 73 -25.13 39.63 48.72
N TRP A 74 -25.77 40.21 49.74
CA TRP A 74 -25.30 40.13 51.13
C TRP A 74 -25.53 38.73 51.69
N LEU A 75 -24.46 38.07 52.13
CA LEU A 75 -24.49 36.77 52.85
C LEU A 75 -23.83 36.95 54.21
N GLU A 76 -24.24 36.18 55.22
CA GLU A 76 -23.50 36.14 56.49
C GLU A 76 -22.07 35.63 56.23
N ALA A 77 -21.08 36.13 56.96
CA ALA A 77 -19.67 35.86 56.69
C ALA A 77 -19.36 34.36 56.60
N SER A 78 -19.91 33.54 57.50
CA SER A 78 -19.72 32.08 57.49
C SER A 78 -20.38 31.40 56.28
N GLU A 79 -21.53 31.92 55.82
CA GLU A 79 -22.20 31.45 54.60
C GLU A 79 -21.43 31.87 53.34
N SER A 80 -20.90 33.09 53.32
CA SER A 80 -20.09 33.64 52.25
C SER A 80 -18.80 32.81 52.03
N GLU A 81 -18.08 32.48 53.10
CA GLU A 81 -16.88 31.62 53.03
C GLU A 81 -17.21 30.21 52.51
N ARG A 82 -18.29 29.60 53.01
CA ARG A 82 -18.72 28.27 52.54
C ARG A 82 -19.16 28.29 51.08
N PHE A 83 -19.82 29.35 50.65
CA PHE A 83 -20.30 29.49 49.28
C PHE A 83 -19.15 29.71 48.29
N THR A 84 -18.22 30.60 48.64
CA THR A 84 -17.03 30.86 47.84
C THR A 84 -16.12 29.64 47.74
N ALA A 85 -15.93 28.88 48.83
CA ALA A 85 -15.20 27.61 48.80
C ALA A 85 -15.85 26.59 47.84
N LYS A 86 -17.18 26.42 47.90
CA LYS A 86 -17.90 25.52 46.99
C LYS A 86 -17.83 25.95 45.53
N LEU A 87 -17.89 27.24 45.24
CA LEU A 87 -17.70 27.76 43.88
C LEU A 87 -16.28 27.53 43.37
N ALA A 88 -15.27 27.70 44.22
CA ALA A 88 -13.88 27.42 43.88
C ALA A 88 -13.64 25.92 43.60
N GLU A 89 -14.21 25.03 44.40
CA GLU A 89 -14.18 23.58 44.16
C GLU A 89 -14.90 23.20 42.85
N ALA A 90 -16.08 23.76 42.60
CA ALA A 90 -16.82 23.53 41.36
C ALA A 90 -16.08 24.05 40.13
N ALA A 91 -15.42 25.20 40.24
CA ALA A 91 -14.58 25.76 39.18
C ALA A 91 -13.34 24.89 38.92
N ALA A 92 -12.69 24.38 39.97
CA ALA A 92 -11.57 23.45 39.86
C ALA A 92 -11.99 22.12 39.21
N ALA A 93 -13.14 21.57 39.60
CA ALA A 93 -13.70 20.36 38.99
C ALA A 93 -14.04 20.57 37.51
N LYS A 94 -14.63 21.72 37.15
CA LYS A 94 -14.91 22.08 35.75
C LYS A 94 -13.62 22.22 34.93
N ALA A 95 -12.59 22.86 35.48
CA ALA A 95 -11.29 23.01 34.82
C ALA A 95 -10.59 21.64 34.61
N ALA A 96 -10.66 20.75 35.61
CA ALA A 96 -10.14 19.39 35.48
C ALA A 96 -10.87 18.60 34.39
N ALA A 97 -12.20 18.66 34.35
CA ALA A 97 -13.01 18.00 33.32
C ALA A 97 -12.74 18.56 31.92
N GLU A 98 -12.57 19.88 31.78
CA GLU A 98 -12.20 20.51 30.50
C GLU A 98 -10.79 20.08 30.04
N THR A 99 -9.85 19.93 30.98
CA THR A 99 -8.49 19.43 30.70
C THR A 99 -8.53 17.99 30.22
N GLU A 100 -9.25 17.10 30.92
CA GLU A 100 -9.42 15.70 30.53
C GLU A 100 -10.10 15.56 29.16
N ALA A 101 -11.13 16.37 28.90
CA ALA A 101 -11.80 16.41 27.60
C ALA A 101 -10.85 16.86 26.47
N ALA A 102 -9.99 17.84 26.72
CA ALA A 102 -8.99 18.30 25.76
C ALA A 102 -7.92 17.24 25.49
N GLU A 103 -7.43 16.56 26.53
CA GLU A 103 -6.47 15.46 26.39
C GLU A 103 -7.07 14.28 25.61
N LYS A 104 -8.32 13.90 25.91
CA LYS A 104 -9.02 12.85 25.15
C LYS A 104 -9.21 13.25 23.69
N ALA A 105 -9.59 14.50 23.41
CA ALA A 105 -9.73 14.99 22.04
C ALA A 105 -8.39 14.99 21.28
N ALA A 106 -7.29 15.34 21.95
CA ALA A 106 -5.95 15.27 21.37
C ALA A 106 -5.52 13.82 21.07
N ALA A 107 -5.82 12.88 21.98
CA ALA A 107 -5.56 11.46 21.77
C ALA A 107 -6.39 10.88 20.61
N ASP A 108 -7.69 11.21 20.53
CA ASP A 108 -8.58 10.78 19.45
C ASP A 108 -8.09 11.33 18.09
N LYS A 109 -7.65 12.59 18.04
CA LYS A 109 -7.06 13.21 16.84
C LYS A 109 -5.77 12.52 16.42
N ALA A 110 -4.87 12.24 17.37
CA ALA A 110 -3.62 11.53 17.08
C ALA A 110 -3.86 10.09 16.58
N ALA A 111 -4.85 9.40 17.15
CA ALA A 111 -5.26 8.07 16.70
C ALA A 111 -5.83 8.09 15.28
N ALA A 112 -6.65 9.10 14.95
CA ALA A 112 -7.19 9.29 13.60
C ALA A 112 -6.09 9.59 12.57
N GLU A 113 -5.12 10.46 12.91
CA GLU A 113 -3.97 10.77 12.06
C GLU A 113 -3.10 9.53 11.80
N LYS A 114 -2.85 8.72 12.85
CA LYS A 114 -2.12 7.45 12.69
C LYS A 114 -2.89 6.46 11.81
N ALA A 115 -4.20 6.32 12.01
CA ALA A 115 -5.02 5.43 11.19
C ALA A 115 -5.04 5.85 9.71
N ALA A 116 -5.08 7.17 9.43
CA ALA A 116 -4.98 7.70 8.08
C ALA A 116 -3.61 7.41 7.45
N ALA A 117 -2.52 7.56 8.20
CA ALA A 117 -1.18 7.24 7.74
C ALA A 117 -1.01 5.74 7.44
N ASP A 118 -1.50 4.87 8.32
CA ASP A 118 -1.47 3.41 8.14
C ASP A 118 -2.30 2.99 6.90
N ALA A 119 -3.46 3.62 6.69
CA ALA A 119 -4.28 3.37 5.50
C ALA A 119 -3.58 3.81 4.20
N ALA A 120 -2.96 5.00 4.19
CA ALA A 120 -2.21 5.49 3.04
C ALA A 120 -1.00 4.59 2.72
N ALA A 121 -0.30 4.08 3.74
CA ALA A 121 0.80 3.14 3.56
C ALA A 121 0.30 1.80 2.97
N ALA A 122 -0.85 1.30 3.41
CA ALA A 122 -1.45 0.09 2.86
C ALA A 122 -1.90 0.25 1.41
N GLU A 123 -2.43 1.41 1.03
CA GLU A 123 -2.80 1.73 -0.35
C GLU A 123 -1.55 1.82 -1.25
N ALA A 124 -0.49 2.49 -0.77
CA ALA A 124 0.77 2.57 -1.50
C ALA A 124 1.40 1.18 -1.75
N ALA A 125 1.39 0.31 -0.74
CA ALA A 125 1.90 -1.06 -0.88
C ALA A 125 1.11 -1.88 -1.92
N ARG A 126 -0.22 -1.74 -1.95
CA ARG A 126 -1.07 -2.39 -2.97
C ARG A 126 -0.79 -1.86 -4.37
N ALA A 127 -0.60 -0.55 -4.52
CA ALA A 127 -0.28 0.07 -5.80
C ALA A 127 1.10 -0.39 -6.32
N GLU A 128 2.08 -0.57 -5.43
CA GLU A 128 3.39 -1.12 -5.78
C GLU A 128 3.30 -2.58 -6.25
N GLU A 129 2.52 -3.41 -5.55
CA GLU A 129 2.27 -4.81 -5.95
C GLU A 129 1.57 -4.89 -7.31
N GLU A 130 0.55 -4.05 -7.55
CA GLU A 130 -0.14 -3.99 -8.84
C GLU A 130 0.80 -3.54 -9.96
N ARG A 131 1.66 -2.53 -9.72
CA ARG A 131 2.66 -2.10 -10.68
C ARG A 131 3.67 -3.21 -11.00
N ALA A 132 4.13 -3.93 -9.98
CA ALA A 132 5.05 -5.06 -10.18
C ALA A 132 4.38 -6.20 -10.96
N ALA A 133 3.11 -6.49 -10.68
CA ALA A 133 2.33 -7.47 -11.43
C ALA A 133 2.14 -7.05 -12.90
N ALA A 134 1.85 -5.77 -13.15
CA ALA A 134 1.71 -5.22 -14.50
C ALA A 134 3.04 -5.28 -15.28
N GLU A 135 4.17 -4.97 -14.64
CA GLU A 135 5.49 -5.06 -15.25
C GLU A 135 5.85 -6.51 -15.61
N LYS A 136 5.58 -7.46 -14.70
CA LYS A 136 5.78 -8.89 -14.95
C LYS A 136 4.92 -9.37 -16.13
N ALA A 137 3.64 -9.01 -16.16
CA ALA A 137 2.74 -9.36 -17.25
C ALA A 137 3.19 -8.75 -18.60
N ALA A 138 3.68 -7.52 -18.59
CA ALA A 138 4.23 -6.87 -19.77
C ALA A 138 5.51 -7.58 -20.27
N ALA A 139 6.39 -7.98 -19.35
CA ALA A 139 7.60 -8.74 -19.69
C ALA A 139 7.28 -10.13 -20.26
N GLU A 140 6.33 -10.85 -19.67
CA GLU A 140 5.85 -12.15 -20.18
C GLU A 140 5.24 -12.02 -21.57
N LYS A 141 4.42 -10.98 -21.80
CA LYS A 141 3.87 -10.70 -23.13
C LYS A 141 4.97 -10.38 -24.14
N ALA A 142 5.95 -9.55 -23.77
CA ALA A 142 7.06 -9.21 -24.64
C ALA A 142 7.91 -10.45 -25.00
N ALA A 143 8.14 -11.35 -24.04
CA ALA A 143 8.82 -12.61 -24.28
C ALA A 143 8.03 -13.53 -25.22
N ALA A 144 6.70 -13.61 -25.06
CA ALA A 144 5.84 -14.38 -25.95
C ALA A 144 5.84 -13.81 -27.39
N ASP A 145 5.76 -12.49 -27.54
CA ASP A 145 5.81 -11.82 -28.85
C ASP A 145 7.18 -12.02 -29.53
N ALA A 146 8.27 -12.00 -28.77
CA ALA A 146 9.61 -12.29 -29.26
C ALA A 146 9.74 -13.76 -29.72
N ALA A 147 9.26 -14.71 -28.92
CA ALA A 147 9.26 -16.13 -29.27
C ALA A 147 8.40 -16.42 -30.52
N ALA A 148 7.25 -15.77 -30.65
CA ALA A 148 6.42 -15.87 -31.85
C ALA A 148 7.14 -15.32 -33.09
N THR A 149 7.88 -14.21 -32.95
CA THR A 149 8.68 -13.63 -34.03
C THR A 149 9.82 -14.57 -34.45
N GLU A 150 10.51 -15.18 -33.48
CA GLU A 150 11.58 -16.15 -33.76
C GLU A 150 11.04 -17.41 -34.45
N ALA A 151 9.91 -17.94 -33.98
CA ALA A 151 9.23 -19.08 -34.60
C ALA A 151 8.81 -18.77 -36.04
N ALA A 152 8.29 -17.57 -36.32
CA ALA A 152 7.94 -17.15 -37.67
C ALA A 152 9.17 -17.10 -38.58
N ARG A 153 10.29 -16.52 -38.11
CA ARG A 153 11.56 -16.49 -38.87
C ARG A 153 12.11 -17.89 -39.14
N ALA A 154 12.03 -18.79 -38.15
CA ALA A 154 12.45 -20.18 -38.32
C ALA A 154 11.59 -20.92 -39.36
N ALA A 155 10.27 -20.69 -39.36
CA ALA A 155 9.37 -21.25 -40.35
C ALA A 155 9.66 -20.74 -41.77
N GLU A 156 9.92 -19.43 -41.92
CA GLU A 156 10.33 -18.84 -43.20
C GLU A 156 11.67 -19.40 -43.69
N ALA A 157 12.66 -19.53 -42.82
CA ALA A 157 13.97 -20.10 -43.17
C ALA A 157 13.85 -21.57 -43.62
N LYS A 158 13.02 -22.37 -42.93
CA LYS A 158 12.75 -23.76 -43.31
C LYS A 158 12.06 -23.82 -44.68
N ALA A 159 11.05 -22.98 -44.92
CA ALA A 159 10.36 -22.93 -46.21
C ALA A 159 11.32 -22.51 -47.35
N ALA A 160 12.22 -21.56 -47.09
CA ALA A 160 13.24 -21.16 -48.06
C ALA A 160 14.22 -22.29 -48.38
N GLN A 161 14.65 -23.07 -47.37
CA GLN A 161 15.51 -24.23 -47.58
C GLN A 161 14.81 -25.33 -48.40
N GLU A 162 13.56 -25.65 -48.09
CA GLU A 162 12.77 -26.63 -48.85
C GLU A 162 12.57 -26.19 -50.31
N ALA A 163 12.30 -24.89 -50.54
CA ALA A 163 12.21 -24.34 -51.89
C ALA A 163 13.54 -24.42 -52.65
N ALA A 164 14.67 -24.15 -51.99
CA ALA A 164 16.00 -24.25 -52.59
C ALA A 164 16.33 -25.69 -53.00
N VAL A 165 16.01 -26.70 -52.17
CA VAL A 165 16.19 -28.12 -52.50
C VAL A 165 15.36 -28.51 -53.72
N LYS A 166 14.11 -28.01 -53.82
CA LYS A 166 13.23 -28.29 -54.97
C LYS A 166 13.69 -27.60 -56.26
N ALA A 167 14.33 -26.43 -56.16
CA ALA A 167 14.81 -25.66 -57.30
C ALA A 167 16.20 -26.08 -57.81
N ALA A 168 16.96 -26.87 -57.03
CA ALA A 168 18.28 -27.34 -57.44
C ALA A 168 18.17 -28.33 -58.62
N PRO A 169 18.96 -28.17 -59.69
CA PRO A 169 19.04 -29.17 -60.74
C PRO A 169 19.56 -30.51 -60.15
N PRO A 170 19.17 -31.67 -60.71
CA PRO A 170 19.70 -32.95 -60.27
C PRO A 170 21.23 -32.88 -60.35
N ALA A 171 21.90 -33.25 -59.25
CA ALA A 171 23.35 -33.31 -59.23
C ALA A 171 23.84 -34.13 -60.43
N PRO A 172 24.85 -33.65 -61.19
CA PRO A 172 25.36 -34.40 -62.32
C PRO A 172 25.78 -35.77 -61.81
N GLN A 173 25.19 -36.82 -62.39
CA GLN A 173 25.63 -38.20 -62.19
C GLN A 173 27.02 -38.29 -62.81
N TYR A 174 28.06 -38.05 -62.00
CA TYR A 174 29.41 -38.37 -62.41
C TYR A 174 29.50 -39.89 -62.47
N ILE A 175 29.30 -40.46 -63.66
CA ILE A 175 29.74 -41.82 -63.91
C ILE A 175 31.26 -41.73 -63.89
N ALA A 176 31.86 -42.04 -62.73
CA ALA A 176 33.29 -42.25 -62.67
C ALA A 176 33.66 -43.24 -63.80
N PRO A 177 34.67 -42.95 -64.63
CA PRO A 177 35.12 -43.92 -65.62
C PRO A 177 35.44 -45.22 -64.87
N ALA A 178 34.91 -46.34 -65.37
CA ALA A 178 35.18 -47.64 -64.77
C ALA A 178 36.70 -47.76 -64.58
N ALA A 179 37.13 -47.91 -63.32
CA ALA A 179 38.53 -48.13 -63.00
C ALA A 179 39.03 -49.31 -63.86
N PRO A 180 40.23 -49.23 -64.46
CA PRO A 180 40.80 -50.37 -65.16
C PRO A 180 40.75 -51.59 -64.21
N PRO A 181 40.43 -52.80 -64.70
CA PRO A 181 40.32 -53.96 -63.82
C PRO A 181 41.60 -54.07 -63.01
N ALA A 182 41.48 -53.94 -61.68
CA ALA A 182 42.59 -54.11 -60.78
C ALA A 182 43.22 -55.48 -61.06
N PRO A 183 44.56 -55.59 -61.10
CA PRO A 183 45.20 -56.89 -61.22
C PRO A 183 44.63 -57.80 -60.12
N SER A 184 44.26 -59.03 -60.50
CA SER A 184 43.57 -59.98 -59.62
C SER A 184 44.32 -60.10 -58.28
N GLY A 185 43.67 -59.68 -57.18
CA GLY A 185 44.24 -59.64 -55.84
C GLY A 185 44.42 -58.24 -55.23
N CYS A 186 44.16 -57.17 -55.98
CA CYS A 186 44.22 -55.80 -55.49
C CYS A 186 42.83 -55.15 -55.39
N ASP A 187 42.62 -54.33 -54.36
CA ASP A 187 41.36 -53.64 -54.10
C ASP A 187 41.16 -52.45 -55.06
N PRO A 188 40.03 -52.38 -55.80
CA PRO A 188 39.79 -51.34 -56.79
C PRO A 188 39.51 -49.95 -56.19
N ASN A 189 39.25 -49.83 -54.89
CA ASN A 189 39.00 -48.54 -54.25
C ASN A 189 40.26 -47.71 -54.03
N TYR A 190 41.44 -48.24 -54.34
CA TYR A 190 42.73 -47.62 -54.05
C TYR A 190 43.65 -47.62 -55.28
N SER A 191 44.56 -46.65 -55.34
CA SER A 191 45.59 -46.60 -56.37
C SER A 191 46.73 -47.56 -56.03
N GLY A 192 47.20 -48.33 -57.02
CA GLY A 192 48.27 -49.31 -56.81
C GLY A 192 47.69 -50.68 -56.43
N CYS A 193 48.42 -51.48 -55.66
CA CYS A 193 47.94 -52.79 -55.21
C CYS A 193 47.78 -52.81 -53.69
N VAL A 194 46.58 -52.47 -53.22
CA VAL A 194 46.16 -52.73 -51.84
C VAL A 194 45.63 -54.18 -51.79
N PRO A 195 46.19 -55.08 -50.98
CA PRO A 195 45.71 -56.46 -50.89
C PRO A 195 44.24 -56.52 -50.47
N ILE A 196 43.46 -57.44 -51.05
CA ILE A 196 42.09 -57.69 -50.60
C ILE A 196 42.14 -58.53 -49.32
N ALA A 197 41.86 -57.91 -48.18
CA ALA A 197 41.86 -58.53 -46.86
C ALA A 197 40.68 -58.03 -46.01
N SER A 198 40.51 -58.55 -44.79
CA SER A 198 39.49 -58.02 -43.87
C SER A 198 39.85 -56.66 -43.29
N ASP A 199 41.14 -56.35 -43.26
CA ASP A 199 41.72 -55.11 -42.76
C ASP A 199 43.12 -54.96 -43.39
N VAL A 200 43.48 -53.73 -43.77
CA VAL A 200 44.78 -53.42 -44.37
C VAL A 200 45.32 -52.19 -43.67
N ASP A 201 46.51 -52.30 -43.10
CA ASP A 201 47.14 -51.22 -42.36
C ASP A 201 48.30 -50.58 -43.13
N CYS A 202 48.68 -49.36 -42.75
CA CYS A 202 49.88 -48.73 -43.25
C CYS A 202 51.15 -49.41 -42.70
N ALA A 203 52.04 -49.83 -43.59
CA ALA A 203 53.31 -50.46 -43.23
C ALA A 203 54.19 -49.50 -42.41
N GLY A 204 54.65 -49.95 -41.25
CA GLY A 204 55.42 -49.12 -40.30
C GLY A 204 54.57 -48.44 -39.22
N GLY A 205 53.24 -48.57 -39.29
CA GLY A 205 52.30 -48.13 -38.25
C GLY A 205 52.09 -49.14 -37.11
N SER A 206 51.16 -48.83 -36.20
CA SER A 206 50.75 -49.70 -35.07
C SER A 206 49.62 -50.68 -35.42
N GLY A 207 49.32 -50.84 -36.71
CA GLY A 207 48.26 -51.70 -37.21
C GLY A 207 48.42 -53.16 -36.79
N ASN A 208 47.30 -53.89 -36.65
CA ASN A 208 47.28 -55.32 -36.28
C ASN A 208 46.57 -56.19 -37.34
N GLY A 209 46.26 -55.60 -38.49
CA GLY A 209 45.58 -56.23 -39.59
C GLY A 209 46.39 -57.36 -40.23
N PRO A 210 45.71 -58.27 -40.93
CA PRO A 210 46.35 -59.40 -41.60
C PRO A 210 47.17 -59.01 -42.84
N ALA A 211 47.09 -57.76 -43.29
CA ALA A 211 47.79 -57.23 -44.45
C ALA A 211 48.27 -55.79 -44.20
N TYR A 212 49.35 -55.41 -44.88
CA TYR A 212 49.92 -54.06 -44.82
C TYR A 212 50.24 -53.54 -46.22
N VAL A 213 50.10 -52.24 -46.42
CA VAL A 213 50.48 -51.54 -47.66
C VAL A 213 51.51 -50.46 -47.38
N GLN A 214 52.46 -50.27 -48.29
CA GLN A 214 53.45 -49.21 -48.22
C GLN A 214 52.98 -48.00 -49.03
N GLY A 215 52.78 -46.86 -48.35
CA GLY A 215 52.21 -45.66 -48.96
C GLY A 215 53.22 -44.77 -49.72
N PRO A 216 52.72 -43.68 -50.35
CA PRO A 216 51.33 -43.20 -50.29
C PRO A 216 50.38 -43.97 -51.24
N VAL A 217 49.14 -44.16 -50.80
CA VAL A 217 48.05 -44.83 -51.54
C VAL A 217 46.90 -43.84 -51.72
N ARG A 218 46.51 -43.51 -52.95
CA ARG A 218 45.36 -42.64 -53.21
C ARG A 218 44.05 -43.42 -53.14
N VAL A 219 43.05 -42.90 -52.43
CA VAL A 219 41.68 -43.43 -52.45
C VAL A 219 40.99 -43.01 -53.76
N ILE A 220 40.53 -43.99 -54.53
CA ILE A 220 39.81 -43.81 -55.81
C ILE A 220 38.30 -43.94 -55.59
N GLY A 221 37.89 -44.84 -54.70
CA GLY A 221 36.49 -45.14 -54.37
C GLY A 221 36.18 -44.86 -52.91
N ASP A 222 35.66 -45.87 -52.21
CA ASP A 222 35.40 -45.78 -50.77
C ASP A 222 36.62 -46.21 -49.96
N ASP A 223 36.99 -45.46 -48.92
CA ASP A 223 38.08 -45.82 -48.01
C ASP A 223 37.62 -46.88 -46.98
N ILE A 224 37.49 -48.12 -47.44
CA ILE A 224 36.95 -49.23 -46.62
C ILE A 224 37.92 -49.75 -45.54
N TYR A 225 39.22 -49.47 -45.68
CA TYR A 225 40.26 -49.82 -44.71
C TYR A 225 40.74 -48.59 -43.90
N GLU A 226 40.06 -47.45 -44.02
CA GLU A 226 40.37 -46.22 -43.28
C GLU A 226 41.85 -45.76 -43.41
N LEU A 227 42.44 -45.96 -44.59
CA LEU A 227 43.84 -45.61 -44.87
C LEU A 227 44.07 -44.09 -44.94
N ASP A 228 43.05 -43.31 -45.32
CA ASP A 228 43.02 -41.84 -45.46
C ASP A 228 42.76 -41.11 -44.13
N GLY A 229 42.85 -41.86 -43.02
CA GLY A 229 42.91 -41.29 -41.68
C GLY A 229 41.73 -40.37 -41.34
N LYS A 230 42.03 -39.20 -40.76
CA LYS A 230 41.01 -38.29 -40.17
C LYS A 230 40.82 -37.01 -40.98
N ASP A 231 41.82 -36.64 -41.75
CA ASP A 231 41.83 -35.52 -42.68
C ASP A 231 40.99 -35.80 -43.92
N ASN A 232 40.84 -37.07 -44.31
CA ASN A 232 40.03 -37.48 -45.47
C ASN A 232 40.40 -36.66 -46.72
N ASP A 233 41.69 -36.50 -46.97
CA ASP A 233 42.22 -35.67 -48.07
C ASP A 233 42.37 -36.46 -49.39
N GLY A 234 42.10 -37.77 -49.34
CA GLY A 234 42.13 -38.72 -50.43
C GLY A 234 43.46 -39.47 -50.55
N ILE A 235 44.39 -39.33 -49.59
CA ILE A 235 45.73 -39.93 -49.61
C ILE A 235 45.99 -40.70 -48.31
N GLY A 236 46.02 -42.03 -48.40
CA GLY A 236 46.34 -42.89 -47.28
C GLY A 236 47.82 -43.25 -47.15
N CYS A 237 48.20 -43.60 -45.92
CA CYS A 237 49.55 -44.06 -45.54
C CYS A 237 50.68 -43.08 -45.88
N GLU A 238 50.49 -41.80 -45.54
CA GLU A 238 51.54 -40.77 -45.58
C GLU A 238 52.59 -40.88 -44.46
#